data_AF-A0A968FHF2-F1
#
_entry.id   AF-A0A968FHF2-F1
#
_cell.length_a   1.000
_cell.length_b   1.000
_cell.length_c   1.000
_cell.angle_alpha   90.00
_cell.angle_beta   90.00
_cell.angle_gamma   90.00
#
_symmetry.space_group_name_H-M   'P 1'
#
loop_
_entity.id
_entity.type
_entity.pdbx_description
1 polymer ?
#
loop_
_entity_poly.entity_id
_entity_poly.type
_entity_poly.pdbx_seq_one_letter_code
_entity_poly.pdbx_strand_id
1 'polypeptide(L)' 'TICLGKSTYARCGIIVNVTPLEPEWEGHVTLEFSNTTPLPAKIYANEGVAQVVFLESDEPCETSYKDRG' A
#
# COMPACT_ATOMS: atom_id res chain seq x y z
N THR A 1 2.36 8.83 4.46
CA THR A 1 1.22 7.88 4.57
C THR A 1 1.70 6.47 4.31
N ILE A 2 1.21 5.47 5.07
CA ILE A 2 1.60 4.05 4.89
C ILE A 2 0.40 3.19 4.50
N CYS A 3 0.64 2.00 3.96
CA CYS A 3 -0.38 1.06 3.54
C CYS A 3 -0.07 -0.35 4.06
N LEU A 4 -1.10 -1.07 4.51
CA LEU A 4 -0.99 -2.38 5.13
C LEU A 4 -1.99 -3.36 4.50
N GLY A 5 -1.55 -4.58 4.20
CA GLY A 5 -2.42 -5.64 3.68
C GLY A 5 -3.53 -6.03 4.68
N LYS A 6 -4.73 -6.33 4.19
CA LYS A 6 -5.86 -6.76 5.03
C LYS A 6 -5.68 -8.20 5.51
N SER A 7 -6.25 -8.49 6.69
CA SER A 7 -6.17 -9.81 7.32
C SER A 7 -6.75 -10.93 6.47
N THR A 8 -7.73 -10.66 5.59
CA THR A 8 -8.25 -11.64 4.61
C THR A 8 -7.15 -12.24 3.75
N TYR A 9 -6.21 -11.42 3.27
CA TYR A 9 -5.11 -11.85 2.42
C TYR A 9 -3.93 -12.36 3.25
N ALA A 10 -3.58 -11.65 4.33
CA ALA A 10 -2.46 -12.05 5.20
C ALA A 10 -2.66 -13.43 5.84
N ARG A 11 -3.89 -13.78 6.27
CA ARG A 11 -4.21 -15.09 6.85
C ARG A 11 -4.13 -16.25 5.85
N CYS A 12 -4.13 -15.94 4.56
CA CYS A 12 -4.00 -16.91 3.47
C CYS A 12 -2.57 -16.95 2.90
N GLY A 13 -1.59 -16.31 3.54
CA GLY A 13 -0.20 -16.26 3.06
C GLY A 13 0.01 -15.34 1.86
N ILE A 14 -0.89 -14.38 1.65
CA ILE A 14 -0.75 -13.36 0.61
C ILE A 14 -0.33 -12.06 1.28
N ILE A 15 0.86 -11.59 0.94
CA ILE A 15 1.42 -10.33 1.43
C ILE A 15 1.18 -9.25 0.37
N VAL A 16 0.59 -8.14 0.79
CA VAL A 16 0.41 -6.96 -0.07
C VAL A 16 1.49 -5.96 0.29
N ASN A 17 2.46 -5.75 -0.60
CA ASN A 17 3.49 -4.74 -0.42
C ASN A 17 3.15 -3.46 -1.18
N VAL A 18 3.29 -2.35 -0.48
CA VAL A 18 3.03 -1.00 -0.99
C VAL A 18 4.08 -0.08 -0.39
N THR A 19 4.79 0.66 -1.25
CA THR A 19 5.75 1.67 -0.79
C THR A 19 5.00 2.84 -0.15
N PRO A 20 5.59 3.54 0.84
CA PRO A 20 4.96 4.71 1.44
C PRO A 20 4.50 5.74 0.41
N LEU A 21 3.33 6.34 0.64
CA LEU A 21 2.81 7.43 -0.18
C LEU A 21 3.35 8.75 0.37
N GLU A 22 4.11 9.43 -0.46
CA GLU A 22 4.83 10.66 -0.12
C GLU A 22 3.92 11.89 -0.17
N PRO A 23 4.25 12.99 0.54
CA PRO A 23 3.47 14.22 0.51
C PRO A 23 3.31 14.77 -0.90
N GLU A 24 2.10 15.22 -1.24
CA GLU A 24 1.72 15.74 -2.56
C GLU A 24 1.81 14.76 -3.74
N TRP A 25 2.00 13.45 -3.49
CA TRP A 25 1.86 12.43 -4.52
C TRP A 25 0.39 12.29 -4.95
N GLU A 26 0.17 12.09 -6.26
CA GLU A 26 -1.15 11.82 -6.84
C GLU A 26 -1.12 10.66 -7.83
N GLY A 27 -2.19 9.85 -7.86
CA GLY A 27 -2.35 8.77 -8.83
C GLY A 27 -3.02 7.52 -8.29
N HIS A 28 -2.90 6.44 -9.05
CA HIS A 28 -3.29 5.10 -8.61
C HIS A 28 -2.12 4.42 -7.91
N VAL A 29 -2.40 3.75 -6.79
CA VAL A 29 -1.39 3.04 -6.02
C VAL A 29 -1.05 1.72 -6.72
N THR A 30 0.23 1.48 -6.99
CA THR A 30 0.74 0.18 -7.44
C THR A 30 0.75 -0.79 -6.27
N LEU A 31 0.12 -1.96 -6.45
CA LEU A 31 0.08 -3.03 -5.45
C LEU A 31 0.93 -4.21 -5.92
N GLU A 32 1.84 -4.66 -5.06
CA GLU A 32 2.56 -5.93 -5.26
C GLU A 32 1.91 -7.01 -4.37
N PHE A 33 1.74 -8.21 -4.93
CA PHE A 33 1.15 -9.35 -4.23
C PHE A 33 2.13 -10.53 -4.23
N SER A 34 2.67 -10.82 -3.05
CA SER A 34 3.55 -11.96 -2.81
C SER A 34 2.75 -13.15 -2.26
N ASN A 35 2.68 -14.25 -3.00
CA ASN A 35 2.14 -15.52 -2.52
C ASN A 35 3.25 -16.33 -1.85
N THR A 36 3.21 -16.46 -0.52
CA THR A 36 4.21 -17.20 0.25
C THR A 36 3.83 -18.66 0.50
N THR A 37 2.79 -19.15 -0.17
CA THR A 37 2.32 -20.54 -0.08
C THR A 37 2.68 -21.32 -1.35
N PRO A 38 2.75 -22.66 -1.29
CA PRO A 38 3.00 -23.50 -2.47
C PRO A 38 1.74 -23.74 -3.32
N LEU A 39 0.59 -23.14 -2.98
CA LEU A 39 -0.68 -23.32 -3.68
C LEU A 39 -1.04 -22.05 -4.47
N PRO A 40 -1.75 -22.18 -5.59
CA PRO A 40 -2.31 -21.01 -6.28
C PRO A 40 -3.24 -20.20 -5.37
N ALA A 41 -3.15 -18.87 -5.45
CA ALA A 41 -3.92 -17.93 -4.66
C ALA A 41 -4.85 -17.10 -5.55
N LYS A 42 -6.03 -16.72 -5.03
CA LYS A 42 -6.98 -15.83 -5.71
C LYS A 42 -6.90 -14.43 -5.12
N ILE A 43 -6.84 -13.44 -6.00
CA ILE A 43 -7.01 -12.02 -5.67
C ILE A 43 -8.32 -11.55 -6.31
N TYR A 44 -9.23 -11.02 -5.50
CA TYR A 44 -10.55 -10.60 -5.96
C TYR A 44 -10.53 -9.13 -6.34
N ALA A 45 -10.73 -8.86 -7.63
CA ALA A 45 -10.86 -7.50 -8.13
C ALA A 45 -12.12 -6.82 -7.55
N ASN A 46 -12.05 -5.50 -7.38
CA ASN A 46 -13.12 -4.67 -6.80
C ASN A 46 -13.45 -4.96 -5.33
N GLU A 47 -12.63 -5.75 -4.63
CA GLU A 47 -12.73 -5.97 -3.19
C GLU A 47 -11.57 -5.29 -2.44
N GLY A 48 -11.74 -5.05 -1.13
CA GLY A 48 -10.71 -4.42 -0.31
C GLY A 48 -9.52 -5.35 -0.05
N VAL A 49 -8.32 -4.94 -0.47
CA VAL A 49 -7.06 -5.71 -0.34
C VAL A 49 -6.08 -5.17 0.70
N ALA A 50 -6.11 -3.86 0.93
CA ALA A 50 -5.21 -3.16 1.84
C ALA A 50 -5.95 -2.00 2.54
N GLN A 51 -5.30 -1.43 3.55
CA GLN A 51 -5.77 -0.28 4.30
C GLN A 51 -4.67 0.79 4.30
N VAL A 52 -5.07 2.03 4.00
CA VAL A 52 -4.19 3.20 4.07
C VAL A 52 -4.31 3.84 5.46
N VAL A 53 -3.17 4.21 6.04
CA VAL A 53 -3.08 4.95 7.30
C VAL A 53 -2.41 6.29 7.02
N PHE A 54 -3.18 7.35 7.19
CA PHE A 54 -2.72 8.72 7.07
C PHE A 54 -2.01 9.12 8.36
N LEU A 55 -0.79 9.62 8.21
CA LEU A 55 0.06 10.07 9.30
C LEU A 55 0.41 11.52 9.00
N GLU A 56 0.26 12.38 10.00
CA GLU A 56 0.58 13.80 9.92
C GLU A 56 1.86 14.08 10.70
N SER A 57 2.68 14.98 10.16
CA SER A 57 3.89 15.49 10.78
C SER A 57 3.54 16.74 11.59
N ASP A 58 4.30 17.03 12.64
CA ASP A 58 4.23 18.30 13.36
C ASP A 58 4.78 19.48 12.54
N GLU A 59 5.66 19.21 11.58
CA GLU A 59 6.24 20.19 10.67
C GLU A 59 6.00 19.85 9.18
N PRO A 60 5.87 20.87 8.30
CA PRO A 60 5.77 20.65 6.86
C PRO A 60 7.09 20.09 6.29
N CYS A 61 7.00 19.25 5.26
CA CYS A 61 8.21 18.75 4.58
C CYS A 61 8.92 19.85 3.80
N GLU A 62 10.26 19.86 3.81
CA GLU A 62 11.08 20.83 3.04
C GLU A 62 10.99 20.63 1.52
N THR A 63 10.79 19.38 1.07
CA THR A 63 10.67 19.04 -0.35
C THR A 63 9.65 17.90 -0.50
N SER A 64 8.58 18.16 -1.24
CA SER A 64 7.51 17.20 -1.47
C SER A 64 7.82 16.21 -2.61
N TYR A 65 6.91 15.28 -2.88
CA TYR A 65 6.97 14.47 -4.10
C TYR A 65 6.80 15.31 -5.36
N LYS A 66 5.92 16.31 -5.31
CA LYS A 66 5.64 17.19 -6.45
C LYS A 66 6.80 18.14 -6.75
N ASP A 67 7.54 18.56 -5.73
CA ASP A 67 8.73 19.42 -5.90
C ASP A 67 9.87 18.73 -6.64
N ARG A 68 9.92 17.39 -6.61
CA ARG A 68 10.95 16.57 -7.27
C ARG A 68 10.69 16.29 -8.75
N GLY A 69 9.59 16.85 -9.31
CA GLY A 69 9.05 16.61 -10.66
C GLY A 69 10.07 16.22 -11.72
#